data_AF-A0A5B9D942-F1
#
_entry.id   AF-A0A5B9D942-F1
#
_cell.length_a   1.000
_cell.length_b   1.000
_cell.length_c   1.000
_cell.angle_alpha   90.00
_cell.angle_beta   90.00
_cell.angle_gamma   90.00
#
_symmetry.space_group_name_H-M   'P 1'
#
loop_
_entity.id
_entity.type
_entity.pdbx_description
1 polymer ?
#
loop_
_entity_poly.entity_id
_entity_poly.type
_entity_poly.pdbx_seq_one_letter_code
_entity_poly.pdbx_strand_id
1 'polypeptide(L)'
;MSQLGGMPILVLREGSEHTKGNDARSKNIVAIQAVAEAVKSTLGPRGMDKMLVDSLGDITVTNDGATILENLDVEHPGAKMAVTISKTQDTNVGDGTTSSVIIAGQLLTVSNELMSQGIHPSIVARGYSLAGKRAREILKDEIAVSIDPSKDREILKNIAITTMNSKGISGNKEFFSDLAVDAFSKVKSEKNNMAKVKNIVIVKKKGKSIKESQIIDGIILEKEPTHQMMLKIVDNAKIALISQAFEIKKTEFSSDLKISDPNEIQNFLDQEESILKHYAEKIKESGANVVINQKGIEDSVSHFLHKYGIVAVKSVTKSDLEKIQKAIGGKIVENINSLTEKDLGFAKKVEFKKIAGDDLCFISGCKNPKAVSILLRAGVTAGLDEAERTLHDALCVIASVHDRNAIVGGGGAVEMELSQRLLNLASKQSGKEQIAIESYARALEIIPITLAENAGLDPINIIAELRGEHSKPGNEFAGLEIYQGKVVDNRASGVIEPVANIDQIIKSATELSVMILRIDDMIKARKSSGGPPGGMGGMGGMPPGMM
;
A
#
# COMPACT_ATOMS: atom_id res chain seq x y z
N MET A 1 18.77 -60.82 -7.89
CA MET A 1 18.75 -59.90 -9.05
C MET A 1 17.42 -60.05 -9.77
N SER A 2 16.62 -59.00 -9.81
CA SER A 2 15.51 -58.84 -10.75
C SER A 2 15.48 -57.36 -11.12
N GLN A 3 16.11 -57.03 -12.25
CA GLN A 3 16.05 -55.70 -12.86
C GLN A 3 14.66 -55.53 -13.46
N LEU A 4 13.76 -54.88 -12.73
CA LEU A 4 12.63 -54.19 -13.33
C LEU A 4 13.16 -52.90 -13.96
N GLY A 5 13.59 -53.00 -15.21
CA GLY A 5 13.79 -51.85 -16.09
C GLY A 5 12.45 -51.21 -16.41
N GLY A 6 11.95 -50.38 -15.50
CA GLY A 6 10.81 -49.51 -15.78
C GLY A 6 11.26 -48.42 -16.75
N MET A 7 10.74 -48.41 -17.97
CA MET A 7 10.76 -47.21 -18.81
C MET A 7 10.22 -46.05 -17.96
N PRO A 8 10.92 -44.91 -17.84
CA PRO A 8 10.39 -43.78 -17.10
C PRO A 8 9.08 -43.35 -17.77
N ILE A 9 7.96 -43.55 -17.08
CA ILE A 9 6.65 -43.02 -17.49
C ILE A 9 6.79 -41.51 -17.48
N LEU A 10 6.87 -40.90 -18.67
CA LEU A 10 6.90 -39.44 -18.81
C LEU A 10 5.48 -38.91 -18.55
N VAL A 11 5.20 -38.48 -17.33
CA VAL A 11 3.89 -37.90 -16.92
C VAL A 11 3.74 -36.43 -17.40
N LEU A 12 4.79 -35.86 -18.00
CA LEU A 12 4.81 -34.48 -18.47
C LEU A 12 4.63 -34.38 -19.98
N ARG A 13 3.91 -33.35 -20.42
CA ARG A 13 3.77 -33.02 -21.85
C ARG A 13 5.14 -32.73 -22.47
N GLU A 14 5.37 -33.17 -23.70
CA GLU A 14 6.57 -32.83 -24.48
C GLU A 14 6.81 -31.31 -24.49
N GLY A 15 8.04 -30.91 -24.17
CA GLY A 15 8.43 -29.49 -24.09
C GLY A 15 8.17 -28.81 -22.73
N SER A 16 7.81 -29.56 -21.68
CA SER A 16 7.75 -29.04 -20.31
C SER A 16 9.14 -29.06 -19.67
N GLU A 17 9.55 -27.96 -19.03
CA GLU A 17 10.77 -27.94 -18.21
C GLU A 17 10.45 -28.42 -16.80
N HIS A 18 11.26 -29.35 -16.30
CA HIS A 18 11.09 -29.98 -14.99
C HIS A 18 12.37 -29.84 -14.19
N THR A 19 12.33 -29.14 -13.06
CA THR A 19 13.44 -29.15 -12.08
C THR A 19 12.95 -29.83 -10.81
N LYS A 20 13.74 -30.78 -10.26
CA LYS A 20 13.36 -31.62 -9.12
C LYS A 20 14.32 -31.50 -7.94
N GLY A 21 13.84 -31.93 -6.78
CA GLY A 21 14.60 -32.14 -5.56
C GLY A 21 15.31 -30.87 -5.08
N ASN A 22 16.59 -31.02 -4.76
CA ASN A 22 17.40 -29.93 -4.24
C ASN A 22 17.73 -28.88 -5.30
N ASP A 23 17.81 -29.23 -6.57
CA ASP A 23 18.05 -28.26 -7.64
C ASP A 23 16.90 -27.25 -7.77
N ALA A 24 15.66 -27.70 -7.59
CA ALA A 24 14.49 -26.83 -7.59
C ALA A 24 14.54 -25.84 -6.42
N ARG A 25 14.88 -26.33 -5.22
CA ARG A 25 15.06 -25.50 -4.02
C ARG A 25 16.19 -24.48 -4.22
N SER A 26 17.36 -24.93 -4.67
CA SER A 26 18.52 -24.05 -4.87
C SER A 26 18.22 -22.95 -5.89
N LYS A 27 17.54 -23.25 -7.01
CA LYS A 27 17.12 -22.23 -7.99
C LYS A 27 16.15 -21.22 -7.38
N ASN A 28 15.16 -21.67 -6.60
CA ASN A 28 14.25 -20.78 -5.89
C ASN A 28 14.99 -19.87 -4.90
N ILE A 29 15.94 -20.42 -4.14
CA ILE A 29 16.75 -19.67 -3.17
C ILE A 29 17.58 -18.61 -3.90
N VAL A 30 18.31 -18.97 -4.95
CA VAL A 30 19.14 -18.03 -5.73
C VAL A 30 18.30 -16.90 -6.33
N ALA A 31 17.10 -17.21 -6.82
CA ALA A 31 16.20 -16.18 -7.35
C ALA A 31 15.76 -15.19 -6.26
N ILE A 32 15.46 -15.65 -5.05
CA ILE A 32 15.08 -14.78 -3.93
C ILE A 32 16.28 -14.00 -3.40
N GLN A 33 17.45 -14.61 -3.33
CA GLN A 33 18.71 -13.94 -2.98
C GLN A 33 19.00 -12.79 -3.94
N ALA A 34 18.81 -12.98 -5.25
CA ALA A 34 18.99 -11.93 -6.23
C ALA A 34 18.03 -10.74 -5.99
N VAL A 35 16.77 -11.01 -5.62
CA VAL A 35 15.81 -9.95 -5.27
C VAL A 35 16.22 -9.24 -3.98
N ALA A 36 16.65 -9.98 -2.95
CA ALA A 36 17.12 -9.42 -1.69
C ALA A 36 18.35 -8.52 -1.91
N GLU A 37 19.34 -8.98 -2.67
CA GLU A 37 20.54 -8.20 -3.01
C GLU A 37 20.17 -6.96 -3.84
N ALA A 38 19.19 -7.07 -4.73
CA ALA A 38 18.70 -5.94 -5.51
C ALA A 38 18.12 -4.82 -4.66
N VAL A 39 17.59 -5.08 -3.45
CA VAL A 39 17.05 -4.06 -2.53
C VAL A 39 17.95 -3.79 -1.31
N LYS A 40 18.96 -4.61 -1.06
CA LYS A 40 19.82 -4.55 0.13
C LYS A 40 20.44 -3.17 0.36
N SER A 41 20.91 -2.54 -0.71
CA SER A 41 21.55 -1.23 -0.65
C SER A 41 20.59 -0.08 -0.29
N THR A 42 19.27 -0.29 -0.23
CA THR A 42 18.29 0.76 0.11
C THR A 42 17.89 0.75 1.59
N LEU A 43 18.40 -0.20 2.37
CA LEU A 43 18.06 -0.29 3.77
C LEU A 43 18.75 0.81 4.60
N GLY A 44 17.94 1.58 5.34
CA GLY A 44 18.40 2.55 6.33
C GLY A 44 18.60 3.98 5.82
N PRO A 45 18.81 4.97 6.71
CA PRO A 45 18.95 6.40 6.38
C PRO A 45 20.07 6.75 5.39
N ARG A 46 21.10 5.92 5.29
CA ARG A 46 22.20 6.06 4.33
C ARG A 46 22.09 5.05 3.18
N GLY A 47 20.89 4.52 2.94
CA GLY A 47 20.60 3.68 1.78
C GLY A 47 20.82 4.45 0.47
N MET A 48 21.25 3.73 -0.55
CA MET A 48 21.51 4.24 -1.90
C MET A 48 20.24 4.22 -2.74
N ASP A 49 19.99 5.31 -3.45
CA ASP A 49 18.89 5.40 -4.42
C ASP A 49 19.11 4.46 -5.61
N LYS A 50 18.01 3.97 -6.18
CA LYS A 50 18.00 3.17 -7.41
C LYS A 50 17.31 3.93 -8.52
N MET A 51 17.93 3.88 -9.69
CA MET A 51 17.37 4.39 -10.94
C MET A 51 16.67 3.24 -11.67
N LEU A 52 15.36 3.36 -11.82
CA LEU A 52 14.50 2.44 -12.55
C LEU A 52 14.15 3.09 -13.89
N VAL A 53 14.26 2.32 -14.96
CA VAL A 53 13.87 2.75 -16.32
C VAL A 53 12.83 1.78 -16.80
N ASP A 54 11.63 2.28 -17.11
CA ASP A 54 10.56 1.45 -17.61
C ASP A 54 10.73 1.12 -19.12
N SER A 55 9.79 0.35 -19.67
CA SER A 55 9.82 -0.03 -21.10
C SER A 55 9.54 1.12 -22.06
N LEU A 56 9.00 2.24 -21.57
CA LEU A 56 8.74 3.46 -22.33
C LEU A 56 9.89 4.47 -22.24
N GLY A 57 10.86 4.24 -21.35
CA GLY A 57 12.02 5.11 -21.11
C GLY A 57 11.81 6.13 -19.99
N ASP A 58 10.71 6.05 -19.23
CA ASP A 58 10.48 6.91 -18.08
C ASP A 58 11.42 6.50 -16.93
N ILE A 59 12.12 7.49 -16.37
CA ILE A 59 13.12 7.31 -15.33
C ILE A 59 12.51 7.64 -13.98
N THR A 60 12.50 6.66 -13.08
CA THR A 60 12.11 6.83 -11.67
C THR A 60 13.32 6.59 -10.77
N VAL A 61 13.68 7.56 -9.95
CA VAL A 61 14.73 7.40 -8.93
C VAL A 61 14.06 7.27 -7.57
N THR A 62 14.37 6.20 -6.84
CA THR A 62 13.75 5.95 -5.52
C THR A 62 14.64 5.09 -4.61
N ASN A 63 14.47 5.27 -3.31
CA ASN A 63 15.06 4.44 -2.26
C ASN A 63 14.04 3.43 -1.70
N ASP A 64 12.75 3.59 -2.04
CA ASP A 64 11.69 2.78 -1.46
C ASP A 64 11.70 1.35 -2.03
N GLY A 65 11.89 0.37 -1.15
CA GLY A 65 11.96 -1.05 -1.51
C GLY A 65 10.68 -1.57 -2.15
N ALA A 66 9.51 -1.10 -1.71
CA ALA A 66 8.24 -1.51 -2.31
C ALA A 66 8.15 -1.05 -3.76
N THR A 67 8.41 0.23 -4.01
CA THR A 67 8.44 0.79 -5.36
C THR A 67 9.42 0.05 -6.26
N ILE A 68 10.63 -0.27 -5.76
CA ILE A 68 11.62 -1.03 -6.54
C ILE A 68 11.07 -2.41 -6.90
N LEU A 69 10.54 -3.15 -5.92
CA LEU A 69 10.05 -4.51 -6.12
C LEU A 69 8.82 -4.59 -7.02
N GLU A 70 7.99 -3.54 -7.07
CA GLU A 70 6.84 -3.46 -7.97
C GLU A 70 7.21 -3.21 -9.43
N ASN A 71 8.31 -2.49 -9.66
CA ASN A 71 8.79 -2.15 -11.00
C ASN A 71 9.81 -3.16 -11.55
N LEU A 72 10.27 -4.12 -10.74
CA LEU A 72 11.11 -5.20 -11.21
C LEU A 72 10.32 -6.22 -12.04
N ASP A 73 10.73 -6.41 -13.29
CA ASP A 73 10.18 -7.49 -14.13
C ASP A 73 10.79 -8.84 -13.73
N VAL A 74 10.07 -9.53 -12.84
CA VAL A 74 10.53 -10.80 -12.26
C VAL A 74 9.90 -11.97 -12.99
N GLU A 75 10.69 -12.74 -13.75
CA GLU A 75 10.19 -13.95 -14.42
C GLU A 75 10.08 -15.16 -13.47
N HIS A 76 11.06 -15.33 -12.59
CA HIS A 76 11.20 -16.54 -11.77
C HIS A 76 10.12 -16.63 -10.68
N PRO A 77 9.39 -17.76 -10.54
CA PRO A 77 8.31 -17.90 -9.55
C PRO A 77 8.75 -17.61 -8.10
N GLY A 78 9.91 -18.14 -7.68
CA GLY A 78 10.45 -17.87 -6.35
C GLY A 78 10.67 -16.38 -6.08
N ALA A 79 11.18 -15.64 -7.06
CA ALA A 79 11.39 -14.20 -6.92
C ALA A 79 10.04 -13.43 -6.90
N LYS A 80 9.01 -13.87 -7.63
CA LYS A 80 7.64 -13.32 -7.51
C LYS A 80 7.06 -13.50 -6.11
N MET A 81 7.40 -14.60 -5.43
CA MET A 81 6.99 -14.81 -4.04
C MET A 81 7.66 -13.81 -3.09
N ALA A 82 8.93 -13.44 -3.31
CA ALA A 82 9.59 -12.38 -2.56
C ALA A 82 8.90 -11.01 -2.75
N VAL A 83 8.55 -10.64 -3.99
CA VAL A 83 7.79 -9.42 -4.27
C VAL A 83 6.42 -9.42 -3.56
N THR A 84 5.75 -10.58 -3.48
CA THR A 84 4.43 -10.71 -2.84
C THR A 84 4.49 -10.41 -1.33
N ILE A 85 5.60 -10.73 -0.66
CA ILE A 85 5.81 -10.40 0.75
C ILE A 85 5.93 -8.91 0.97
N SER A 86 6.72 -8.24 0.12
CA SER A 86 6.83 -6.78 0.17
C SER A 86 5.46 -6.12 0.08
N LYS A 87 4.61 -6.56 -0.86
CA LYS A 87 3.23 -6.07 -0.98
C LYS A 87 2.37 -6.35 0.25
N THR A 88 2.56 -7.52 0.88
CA THR A 88 1.84 -7.89 2.10
C THR A 88 2.27 -7.04 3.29
N GLN A 89 3.56 -6.75 3.41
CA GLN A 89 4.14 -5.87 4.42
C GLN A 89 3.62 -4.43 4.26
N ASP A 90 3.68 -3.92 3.03
CA ASP A 90 3.21 -2.59 2.65
C ASP A 90 1.72 -2.39 2.96
N THR A 91 0.87 -3.35 2.57
CA THR A 91 -0.58 -3.24 2.80
C THR A 91 -0.97 -3.31 4.28
N ASN A 92 -0.22 -4.07 5.10
CA ASN A 92 -0.59 -4.31 6.50
C ASN A 92 -0.02 -3.27 7.46
N VAL A 93 1.22 -2.81 7.23
CA VAL A 93 1.93 -1.91 8.16
C VAL A 93 2.54 -0.70 7.46
N GLY A 94 2.79 -0.76 6.15
CA GLY A 94 3.28 0.37 5.33
C GLY A 94 4.76 0.69 5.48
N ASP A 95 5.54 -0.13 6.20
CA ASP A 95 6.98 0.04 6.34
C ASP A 95 7.67 -1.32 6.52
N GLY A 96 9.00 -1.39 6.43
CA GLY A 96 9.77 -2.63 6.61
C GLY A 96 9.75 -3.59 5.42
N THR A 97 9.33 -3.11 4.26
CA THR A 97 9.24 -3.88 3.01
C THR A 97 10.59 -4.46 2.60
N THR A 98 11.63 -3.63 2.58
CA THR A 98 13.02 -4.03 2.35
C THR A 98 13.51 -5.04 3.39
N SER A 99 13.30 -4.78 4.69
CA SER A 99 13.75 -5.66 5.78
C SER A 99 13.15 -7.06 5.68
N SER A 100 11.87 -7.16 5.31
CA SER A 100 11.17 -8.45 5.15
C SER A 100 11.80 -9.33 4.07
N VAL A 101 12.23 -8.72 2.95
CA VAL A 101 12.85 -9.43 1.83
C VAL A 101 14.30 -9.79 2.15
N ILE A 102 15.06 -8.89 2.79
CA ILE A 102 16.45 -9.15 3.20
C ILE A 102 16.52 -10.31 4.20
N ILE A 103 15.67 -10.30 5.25
CA ILE A 103 15.64 -11.39 6.24
C ILE A 103 15.26 -12.70 5.57
N ALA A 104 14.25 -12.71 4.69
CA ALA A 104 13.87 -13.93 3.97
C ALA A 104 15.02 -14.45 3.07
N GLY A 105 15.70 -13.55 2.36
CA GLY A 105 16.88 -13.89 1.56
C GLY A 105 18.01 -14.48 2.40
N GLN A 106 18.29 -13.90 3.56
CA GLN A 106 19.32 -14.40 4.47
C GLN A 106 18.95 -15.76 5.07
N LEU A 107 17.72 -15.92 5.55
CA LEU A 107 17.23 -17.21 6.06
C LEU A 107 17.37 -18.31 5.01
N LEU A 108 17.00 -18.03 3.77
CA LEU A 108 17.14 -18.99 2.68
C LEU A 108 18.61 -19.26 2.32
N THR A 109 19.48 -18.26 2.39
CA THR A 109 20.93 -18.43 2.20
C THR A 109 21.51 -19.42 3.20
N VAL A 110 21.29 -19.17 4.49
CA VAL A 110 21.82 -20.05 5.55
C VAL A 110 21.14 -21.43 5.50
N SER A 111 19.87 -21.51 5.11
CA SER A 111 19.20 -22.79 4.89
C SER A 111 19.86 -23.64 3.80
N ASN A 112 20.40 -23.02 2.75
CA ASN A 112 21.09 -23.72 1.66
C ASN A 112 22.40 -24.35 2.12
N GLU A 113 23.11 -23.66 3.03
CA GLU A 113 24.31 -24.18 3.68
C GLU A 113 23.98 -25.41 4.55
N LEU A 114 22.93 -25.34 5.35
CA LEU A 114 22.46 -26.47 6.16
C LEU A 114 22.05 -27.67 5.31
N MET A 115 21.38 -27.44 4.18
CA MET A 115 21.02 -28.50 3.24
C MET A 115 22.26 -29.14 2.62
N SER A 116 23.29 -28.34 2.31
CA SER A 116 24.57 -28.82 1.79
C SER A 116 25.34 -29.66 2.82
N GLN A 117 25.13 -29.41 4.12
CA GLN A 117 25.63 -30.24 5.22
C GLN A 117 24.79 -31.52 5.47
N GLY A 118 23.78 -31.79 4.63
CA GLY A 118 22.97 -33.01 4.73
C GLY A 118 21.81 -32.91 5.73
N ILE A 119 21.43 -31.71 6.17
CA ILE A 119 20.22 -31.53 6.97
C ILE A 119 19.01 -31.50 6.04
N HIS A 120 18.02 -32.37 6.30
CA HIS A 120 16.84 -32.46 5.46
C HIS A 120 16.04 -31.14 5.50
N PRO A 121 15.57 -30.61 4.35
CA PRO A 121 14.83 -29.34 4.26
C PRO A 121 13.64 -29.24 5.23
N SER A 122 12.91 -30.35 5.43
CA SER A 122 11.78 -30.40 6.38
C SER A 122 12.20 -30.17 7.83
N ILE A 123 13.42 -30.53 8.23
CA ILE A 123 13.95 -30.26 9.57
C ILE A 123 14.24 -28.77 9.70
N VAL A 124 14.88 -28.17 8.70
CA VAL A 124 15.16 -26.72 8.66
C VAL A 124 13.86 -25.93 8.72
N ALA A 125 12.87 -26.31 7.91
CA ALA A 125 11.56 -25.68 7.88
C ALA A 125 10.82 -25.77 9.23
N ARG A 126 10.93 -26.89 9.95
CA ARG A 126 10.37 -27.01 11.32
C ARG A 126 11.10 -26.12 12.31
N GLY A 127 12.44 -26.13 12.29
CA GLY A 127 13.25 -25.27 13.15
C GLY A 127 12.95 -23.79 12.93
N TYR A 128 12.83 -23.34 11.68
CA TYR A 128 12.47 -21.97 11.34
C TYR A 128 11.05 -21.61 11.78
N SER A 129 10.09 -22.52 11.59
CA SER A 129 8.72 -22.31 12.09
C SER A 129 8.67 -22.16 13.61
N LEU A 130 9.48 -22.93 14.35
CA LEU A 130 9.57 -22.84 15.80
C LEU A 130 10.27 -21.53 16.23
N ALA A 131 11.40 -21.21 15.61
CA ALA A 131 12.17 -20.01 15.87
C ALA A 131 11.35 -18.74 15.59
N GLY A 132 10.71 -18.64 14.42
CA GLY A 132 9.88 -17.50 14.06
C GLY A 132 8.66 -17.33 14.96
N LYS A 133 8.01 -18.43 15.39
CA LYS A 133 6.92 -18.35 16.38
C LYS A 133 7.45 -17.80 17.71
N ARG A 134 8.54 -18.35 18.21
CA ARG A 134 9.11 -17.98 19.51
C ARG A 134 9.70 -16.57 19.52
N ALA A 135 10.30 -16.13 18.42
CA ALA A 135 10.77 -14.76 18.23
C ALA A 135 9.62 -13.76 18.38
N ARG A 136 8.45 -14.06 17.81
CA ARG A 136 7.26 -13.20 17.90
C ARG A 136 6.64 -13.20 19.29
N GLU A 137 6.72 -14.29 20.04
CA GLU A 137 6.32 -14.35 21.46
C GLU A 137 7.26 -13.48 22.30
N ILE A 138 8.57 -13.71 22.20
CA ILE A 138 9.61 -12.94 22.90
C ILE A 138 9.47 -11.44 22.62
N LEU A 139 9.28 -11.08 21.34
CA LEU A 139 9.08 -9.70 20.91
C LEU A 139 7.93 -9.04 21.68
N LYS A 140 6.78 -9.72 21.80
CA LYS A 140 5.56 -9.16 22.39
C LYS A 140 5.57 -9.17 23.90
N ASP A 141 6.05 -10.26 24.49
CA ASP A 141 5.88 -10.53 25.91
C ASP A 141 7.08 -10.06 26.74
N GLU A 142 8.27 -9.94 26.12
CA GLU A 142 9.51 -9.73 26.85
C GLU A 142 10.35 -8.52 26.40
N ILE A 143 10.27 -8.08 25.13
CA ILE A 143 11.06 -6.95 24.59
C ILE A 143 10.22 -5.67 24.46
N ALA A 144 8.96 -5.81 24.02
CA ALA A 144 8.07 -4.69 23.76
C ALA A 144 7.85 -3.79 24.98
N VAL A 145 7.95 -2.48 24.78
CA VAL A 145 7.59 -1.47 25.78
C VAL A 145 6.22 -0.90 25.44
N SER A 146 5.26 -1.04 26.36
CA SER A 146 3.92 -0.48 26.17
C SER A 146 3.92 1.05 26.28
N ILE A 147 3.14 1.71 25.42
CA ILE A 147 2.96 3.16 25.36
C ILE A 147 1.48 3.52 25.27
N ASP A 148 1.12 4.78 25.54
CA ASP A 148 -0.23 5.31 25.29
C ASP A 148 -0.17 6.29 24.10
N PRO A 149 -0.50 5.84 22.88
CA PRO A 149 -0.43 6.67 21.68
C PRO A 149 -1.29 7.95 21.77
N SER A 150 -2.31 7.97 22.64
CA SER A 150 -3.18 9.14 22.79
C SER A 150 -2.52 10.27 23.60
N LYS A 151 -1.48 9.96 24.37
CA LYS A 151 -0.75 10.93 25.22
C LYS A 151 0.66 11.18 24.74
N ASP A 152 1.26 10.21 24.07
CA ASP A 152 2.67 10.22 23.71
C ASP A 152 2.93 10.79 22.31
N ARG A 153 2.55 12.05 22.09
CA ARG A 153 2.74 12.74 20.78
C ARG A 153 4.19 12.72 20.31
N GLU A 154 5.14 12.97 21.22
CA GLU A 154 6.58 12.98 20.89
C GLU A 154 7.08 11.59 20.46
N ILE A 155 6.55 10.52 21.04
CA ILE A 155 6.88 9.16 20.64
C ILE A 155 6.34 8.89 19.22
N LEU A 156 5.10 9.28 18.92
CA LEU A 156 4.54 9.16 17.57
C LEU A 156 5.34 9.95 16.54
N LYS A 157 5.82 11.13 16.92
CA LYS A 157 6.68 11.96 16.09
C LYS A 157 8.01 11.27 15.80
N ASN A 158 8.67 10.73 16.83
CA ASN A 158 9.93 10.00 16.69
C ASN A 158 9.80 8.74 15.81
N ILE A 159 8.68 8.02 15.94
CA ILE A 159 8.35 6.88 15.07
C ILE A 159 8.21 7.33 13.62
N ALA A 160 7.44 8.40 13.37
CA ALA A 160 7.29 8.96 12.03
C ALA A 160 8.62 9.44 11.45
N ILE A 161 9.46 10.10 12.25
CA ILE A 161 10.82 10.52 11.85
C ILE A 161 11.67 9.31 11.47
N THR A 162 11.60 8.22 12.24
CA THR A 162 12.35 6.98 11.98
C THR A 162 11.99 6.39 10.61
N THR A 163 10.70 6.31 10.28
CA THR A 163 10.21 5.84 8.96
C THR A 163 10.61 6.74 7.79
N MET A 164 10.78 8.05 8.02
CA MET A 164 11.13 9.03 6.97
C MET A 164 12.64 9.17 6.74
N ASN A 165 13.48 8.67 7.65
CA ASN A 165 14.92 8.91 7.64
C ASN A 165 15.64 8.33 6.40
N SER A 166 15.11 7.27 5.78
CA SER A 166 15.67 6.60 4.60
C SER A 166 15.08 7.04 3.25
N LYS A 167 14.25 8.09 3.23
CA LYS A 167 13.50 8.51 2.04
C LYS A 167 13.96 9.88 1.54
N GLY A 168 13.62 10.22 0.29
CA GLY A 168 14.11 11.43 -0.40
C GLY A 168 13.71 12.77 0.24
N ILE A 169 12.94 12.73 1.34
CA ILE A 169 12.35 13.89 2.04
C ILE A 169 12.90 14.02 3.46
N SER A 170 13.92 13.24 3.82
CA SER A 170 14.60 13.29 5.12
C SER A 170 14.99 14.71 5.57
N GLY A 171 15.32 15.62 4.64
CA GLY A 171 15.61 17.03 4.96
C GLY A 171 14.43 17.87 5.50
N ASN A 172 13.19 17.37 5.44
CA ASN A 172 11.99 18.02 5.99
C ASN A 172 11.18 17.09 6.91
N LYS A 173 11.82 16.04 7.45
CA LYS A 173 11.16 14.99 8.24
C LYS A 173 10.41 15.52 9.45
N GLU A 174 10.91 16.56 10.12
CA GLU A 174 10.24 17.14 11.30
C GLU A 174 8.89 17.73 10.90
N PHE A 175 8.84 18.50 9.81
CA PHE A 175 7.61 19.07 9.29
C PHE A 175 6.60 18.00 8.87
N PHE A 176 7.04 16.97 8.14
CA PHE A 176 6.17 15.88 7.71
C PHE A 176 5.69 14.99 8.86
N SER A 177 6.54 14.78 9.88
CA SER A 177 6.16 14.04 11.08
C SER A 177 5.06 14.76 11.86
N ASP A 178 5.18 16.08 12.04
CA ASP A 178 4.12 16.89 12.67
C ASP A 178 2.83 16.85 11.83
N LEU A 179 2.96 16.98 10.51
CA LEU A 179 1.84 16.91 9.57
C LEU A 179 1.10 15.56 9.64
N ALA A 180 1.84 14.45 9.69
CA ALA A 180 1.27 13.10 9.76
C ALA A 180 0.53 12.88 11.09
N VAL A 181 1.15 13.25 12.21
CA VAL A 181 0.57 13.10 13.55
C VAL A 181 -0.68 13.99 13.70
N ASP A 182 -0.64 15.23 13.21
CA ASP A 182 -1.79 16.15 13.24
C ASP A 182 -2.94 15.64 12.37
N ALA A 183 -2.66 15.19 11.15
CA ALA A 183 -3.67 14.65 10.26
C ALA A 183 -4.33 13.40 10.86
N PHE A 184 -3.53 12.48 11.41
CA PHE A 184 -4.04 11.27 12.04
C PHE A 184 -4.89 11.57 13.29
N SER A 185 -4.45 12.52 14.11
CA SER A 185 -5.17 12.91 15.35
C SER A 185 -6.50 13.60 15.07
N LYS A 186 -6.63 14.32 13.94
CA LYS A 186 -7.87 14.99 13.54
C LYS A 186 -8.96 14.02 13.08
N VAL A 187 -8.58 12.85 12.55
CA VAL A 187 -9.54 11.82 12.10
C VAL A 187 -10.16 11.10 13.29
N LYS A 188 -11.44 11.41 13.57
CA LYS A 188 -12.18 10.79 14.68
C LYS A 188 -12.28 9.26 14.54
N SER A 189 -12.21 8.56 15.67
CA SER A 189 -12.07 7.10 15.79
C SER A 189 -12.98 6.28 14.86
N GLU A 190 -12.36 5.45 14.02
CA GLU A 190 -12.99 4.27 13.42
C GLU A 190 -12.66 3.02 14.25
N LYS A 191 -13.33 1.89 13.99
CA LYS A 191 -13.05 0.59 14.66
C LYS A 191 -11.67 0.03 14.32
N ASN A 192 -11.06 0.49 13.23
CA ASN A 192 -9.76 0.04 12.73
C ASN A 192 -8.90 1.27 12.42
N ASN A 193 -7.70 1.36 12.98
CA ASN A 193 -6.81 2.51 12.78
C ASN A 193 -6.26 2.59 11.35
N MET A 194 -6.02 1.46 10.68
CA MET A 194 -5.64 1.45 9.26
C MET A 194 -6.75 1.99 8.35
N ALA A 195 -8.02 1.86 8.75
CA ALA A 195 -9.13 2.45 8.02
C ALA A 195 -9.15 3.99 8.14
N LYS A 196 -8.61 4.55 9.24
CA LYS A 196 -8.43 6.01 9.39
C LYS A 196 -7.48 6.58 8.33
N VAL A 197 -6.40 5.87 8.00
CA VAL A 197 -5.42 6.29 6.98
C VAL A 197 -6.12 6.52 5.63
N LYS A 198 -7.06 5.64 5.26
CA LYS A 198 -7.84 5.78 4.01
C LYS A 198 -8.73 7.02 3.95
N ASN A 199 -9.09 7.58 5.11
CA ASN A 199 -9.88 8.80 5.20
C ASN A 199 -9.01 10.08 5.16
N ILE A 200 -7.69 9.95 5.15
CA ILE A 200 -6.76 11.06 4.93
C ILE A 200 -6.51 11.14 3.42
N VAL A 201 -7.02 12.17 2.77
CA VAL A 201 -6.91 12.36 1.32
C VAL A 201 -5.71 13.24 1.02
N ILE A 202 -4.69 12.69 0.38
CA ILE A 202 -3.54 13.45 -0.08
C ILE A 202 -3.85 14.01 -1.48
N VAL A 203 -3.74 15.32 -1.66
CA VAL A 203 -3.92 15.99 -2.95
C VAL A 203 -2.63 16.67 -3.35
N LYS A 204 -2.03 16.21 -4.44
CA LYS A 204 -0.73 16.68 -4.95
C LYS A 204 -0.91 17.85 -5.91
N LYS A 205 -0.24 18.97 -5.67
CA LYS A 205 -0.22 20.09 -6.62
C LYS A 205 1.16 20.71 -6.78
N LYS A 206 1.58 20.86 -8.04
CA LYS A 206 2.90 21.40 -8.41
C LYS A 206 3.07 22.87 -8.03
N GLY A 207 4.33 23.25 -7.85
CA GLY A 207 4.78 24.59 -7.48
C GLY A 207 4.81 24.82 -5.97
N LYS A 208 5.48 25.90 -5.56
CA LYS A 208 5.77 26.26 -4.15
C LYS A 208 6.75 25.29 -3.46
N SER A 209 7.21 25.67 -2.27
CA SER A 209 8.07 24.83 -1.44
C SER A 209 7.28 23.69 -0.81
N ILE A 210 7.96 22.60 -0.47
CA ILE A 210 7.37 21.44 0.22
C ILE A 210 6.80 21.77 1.59
N LYS A 211 7.38 22.78 2.25
CA LYS A 211 6.93 23.33 3.53
C LYS A 211 5.64 24.14 3.45
N GLU A 212 5.16 24.47 2.25
CA GLU A 212 3.86 25.12 2.06
C GLU A 212 2.69 24.12 1.97
N SER A 213 2.97 22.84 2.20
CA SER A 213 1.93 21.82 2.34
C SER A 213 1.11 22.06 3.61
N GLN A 214 -0.17 21.73 3.60
CA GLN A 214 -1.05 22.03 4.73
C GLN A 214 -2.16 21.01 4.90
N ILE A 215 -2.60 20.82 6.14
CA ILE A 215 -3.81 20.06 6.47
C ILE A 215 -5.01 20.98 6.29
N ILE A 216 -5.99 20.52 5.54
CA ILE A 216 -7.30 21.14 5.39
C ILE A 216 -8.31 20.34 6.21
N ASP A 217 -9.03 21.03 7.10
CA ASP A 217 -10.12 20.47 7.90
C ASP A 217 -11.37 20.25 7.04
N GLY A 218 -11.30 19.23 6.18
CA GLY A 218 -12.31 18.91 5.19
C GLY A 218 -11.76 18.10 4.02
N ILE A 219 -12.41 18.19 2.86
CA ILE A 219 -12.05 17.42 1.66
C ILE A 219 -11.73 18.35 0.49
N ILE A 220 -10.68 18.01 -0.25
CA ILE A 220 -10.30 18.66 -1.50
C ILE A 220 -10.66 17.72 -2.66
N LEU A 221 -11.31 18.26 -3.69
CA LEU A 221 -11.58 17.55 -4.95
C LEU A 221 -10.96 18.31 -6.12
N GLU A 222 -10.37 17.58 -7.06
CA GLU A 222 -9.87 18.14 -8.31
C GLU A 222 -11.01 18.27 -9.33
N LYS A 223 -11.90 19.23 -9.08
CA LYS A 223 -13.11 19.47 -9.88
C LYS A 223 -13.44 20.95 -9.96
N GLU A 224 -13.85 21.36 -11.14
CA GLU A 224 -14.48 22.65 -11.40
C GLU A 224 -16.01 22.60 -11.23
N PRO A 225 -16.68 23.74 -11.03
CA PRO A 225 -18.14 23.83 -11.10
C PRO A 225 -18.63 23.42 -12.50
N THR A 226 -19.81 22.81 -12.60
CA THR A 226 -20.34 22.38 -13.91
C THR A 226 -20.69 23.54 -14.84
N HIS A 227 -20.85 24.75 -14.31
CA HIS A 227 -21.20 25.94 -15.08
C HIS A 227 -20.35 27.14 -14.65
N GLN A 228 -19.78 27.87 -15.61
CA GLN A 228 -18.78 28.94 -15.35
C GLN A 228 -19.32 30.10 -14.50
N MET A 229 -20.62 30.39 -14.60
CA MET A 229 -21.27 31.46 -13.81
C MET A 229 -21.71 31.02 -12.40
N MET A 230 -21.47 29.76 -12.01
CA MET A 230 -21.76 29.32 -10.63
C MET A 230 -20.88 30.05 -9.62
N LEU A 231 -21.41 30.20 -8.40
CA LEU A 231 -20.68 30.83 -7.30
C LEU A 231 -19.41 30.04 -6.99
N LYS A 232 -18.29 30.75 -6.86
CA LYS A 232 -17.01 30.16 -6.47
C LYS A 232 -16.90 29.92 -4.97
N ILE A 233 -17.73 30.58 -4.18
CA ILE A 233 -17.74 30.48 -2.71
C ILE A 233 -19.18 30.33 -2.25
N VAL A 234 -19.43 29.31 -1.43
CA VAL A 234 -20.72 29.06 -0.78
C VAL A 234 -20.49 28.89 0.72
N ASP A 235 -21.01 29.82 1.51
CA ASP A 235 -21.02 29.73 2.98
C ASP A 235 -22.26 28.96 3.47
N ASN A 236 -22.13 28.24 4.58
CA ASN A 236 -23.16 27.36 5.15
C ASN A 236 -23.72 26.38 4.10
N ALA A 237 -22.84 25.58 3.52
CA ALA A 237 -23.18 24.64 2.47
C ALA A 237 -24.04 23.47 3.00
N LYS A 238 -25.26 23.38 2.51
CA LYS A 238 -26.15 22.20 2.57
C LYS A 238 -25.91 21.37 1.30
N ILE A 239 -25.18 20.27 1.44
CA ILE A 239 -24.64 19.48 0.33
C ILE A 239 -25.48 18.23 0.11
N ALA A 240 -25.99 18.05 -1.11
CA ALA A 240 -26.62 16.81 -1.57
C ALA A 240 -25.57 15.88 -2.22
N LEU A 241 -25.53 14.62 -1.78
CA LEU A 241 -24.68 13.58 -2.37
C LEU A 241 -25.53 12.63 -3.19
N ILE A 242 -25.28 12.57 -4.50
CA ILE A 242 -26.14 11.84 -5.43
C ILE A 242 -25.30 10.88 -6.28
N SER A 243 -25.82 9.68 -6.58
CA SER A 243 -25.16 8.69 -7.43
C SER A 243 -25.86 8.43 -8.77
N GLN A 244 -26.95 9.16 -9.04
CA GLN A 244 -27.73 9.09 -10.27
C GLN A 244 -27.17 10.00 -11.36
N ALA A 245 -27.24 9.58 -12.63
CA ALA A 245 -26.94 10.46 -13.76
C ALA A 245 -28.11 11.42 -14.00
N PHE A 246 -27.82 12.70 -14.25
CA PHE A 246 -28.82 13.69 -14.65
C PHE A 246 -28.73 13.88 -16.16
N GLU A 247 -29.28 12.90 -16.87
CA GLU A 247 -29.35 12.84 -18.32
C GLU A 247 -30.66 12.17 -18.73
N ILE A 248 -31.08 12.39 -19.98
CA ILE A 248 -32.23 11.72 -20.56
C ILE A 248 -31.88 10.23 -20.75
N LYS A 249 -32.61 9.36 -20.07
CA LYS A 249 -32.38 7.92 -20.17
C LYS A 249 -32.95 7.41 -21.49
N LYS A 250 -32.12 6.67 -22.23
CA LYS A 250 -32.62 5.84 -23.33
C LYS A 250 -33.47 4.71 -22.76
N THR A 251 -34.53 4.35 -23.47
CA THR A 251 -35.38 3.22 -23.12
C THR A 251 -34.58 1.92 -23.22
N GLU A 252 -34.81 0.99 -22.27
CA GLU A 252 -34.13 -0.33 -22.27
C GLU A 252 -34.59 -1.22 -23.43
N PHE A 253 -35.76 -0.95 -24.00
CA PHE A 253 -36.31 -1.63 -25.17
C PHE A 253 -36.15 -0.76 -26.42
N SER A 254 -35.88 -1.39 -27.57
CA SER A 254 -35.85 -0.72 -28.87
C SER A 254 -37.16 0.03 -29.10
N SER A 255 -37.09 1.36 -29.06
CA SER A 255 -38.23 2.25 -29.21
C SER A 255 -38.01 3.07 -30.47
N ASP A 256 -38.79 2.81 -31.52
CA ASP A 256 -38.78 3.59 -32.75
C ASP A 256 -39.78 4.73 -32.64
N LEU A 257 -39.28 5.96 -32.64
CA LEU A 257 -40.09 7.16 -32.53
C LEU A 257 -40.56 7.57 -33.94
N LYS A 258 -41.83 7.35 -34.25
CA LYS A 258 -42.45 7.76 -35.52
C LYS A 258 -43.17 9.09 -35.33
N ILE A 259 -42.54 10.16 -35.81
CA ILE A 259 -43.07 11.52 -35.75
C ILE A 259 -43.93 11.74 -37.00
N SER A 260 -45.22 12.05 -36.82
CA SER A 260 -46.16 12.24 -37.93
C SER A 260 -46.54 13.72 -38.13
N ASP A 261 -46.44 14.54 -37.08
CA ASP A 261 -46.69 15.99 -37.10
C ASP A 261 -45.43 16.74 -36.59
N PRO A 262 -44.95 17.79 -37.28
CA PRO A 262 -43.92 18.69 -36.76
C PRO A 262 -44.14 19.21 -35.33
N ASN A 263 -45.39 19.38 -34.88
CA ASN A 263 -45.69 19.80 -33.50
C ASN A 263 -45.34 18.73 -32.45
N GLU A 264 -45.34 17.45 -32.81
CA GLU A 264 -44.94 16.35 -31.90
C GLU A 264 -43.45 16.42 -31.56
N ILE A 265 -42.62 16.97 -32.46
CA ILE A 265 -41.20 17.23 -32.21
C ILE A 265 -41.04 18.21 -31.05
N GLN A 266 -41.80 19.32 -31.07
CA GLN A 266 -41.72 20.33 -30.02
C GLN A 266 -42.19 19.78 -28.68
N ASN A 267 -43.31 19.06 -28.65
CA ASN A 267 -43.80 18.41 -27.43
C ASN A 267 -42.79 17.43 -26.83
N PHE A 268 -42.05 16.71 -27.68
CA PHE A 268 -41.00 15.80 -27.24
C PHE A 268 -39.82 16.56 -26.62
N LEU A 269 -39.34 17.62 -27.27
CA LEU A 269 -38.27 18.47 -26.74
C LEU A 269 -38.67 19.14 -25.42
N ASP A 270 -39.91 19.63 -25.33
CA ASP A 270 -40.45 20.25 -24.11
C ASP A 270 -40.53 19.22 -22.96
N GLN A 271 -40.87 17.97 -23.27
CA GLN A 271 -40.92 16.89 -22.29
C GLN A 271 -39.51 16.48 -21.82
N GLU A 272 -38.53 16.41 -22.72
CA GLU A 272 -37.13 16.19 -22.37
C GLU A 272 -36.61 17.31 -21.46
N GLU A 273 -36.88 18.57 -21.81
CA GLU A 273 -36.50 19.73 -20.98
C GLU A 273 -37.19 19.67 -19.60
N SER A 274 -38.47 19.29 -19.55
CA SER A 274 -39.23 19.11 -18.31
C SER A 274 -38.61 18.06 -17.38
N ILE A 275 -38.15 16.92 -17.92
CA ILE A 275 -37.45 15.89 -17.15
C ILE A 275 -36.14 16.43 -16.55
N LEU A 276 -35.35 17.16 -17.35
CA LEU A 276 -34.10 17.75 -16.89
C LEU A 276 -34.33 18.84 -15.83
N LYS A 277 -35.36 19.66 -16.02
CA LYS A 277 -35.78 20.69 -15.07
C LYS A 277 -36.26 20.08 -13.76
N HIS A 278 -37.00 18.97 -13.82
CA HIS A 278 -37.47 18.23 -12.63
C HIS A 278 -36.32 17.81 -11.71
N TYR A 279 -35.17 17.39 -12.26
CA TYR A 279 -33.99 17.09 -11.45
C TYR A 279 -33.51 18.31 -10.65
N ALA A 280 -33.37 19.46 -11.31
CA ALA A 280 -32.93 20.69 -10.65
C ALA A 280 -33.97 21.19 -9.62
N GLU A 281 -35.26 21.07 -9.91
CA GLU A 281 -36.35 21.43 -9.01
C GLU A 281 -36.37 20.57 -7.75
N LYS A 282 -36.19 19.25 -7.86
CA LYS A 282 -36.12 18.36 -6.69
C LYS A 282 -34.95 18.69 -5.76
N ILE A 283 -33.80 19.04 -6.32
CA ILE A 283 -32.65 19.48 -5.52
C ILE A 283 -32.98 20.79 -4.80
N LYS A 284 -33.59 21.74 -5.49
CA LYS A 284 -34.03 23.01 -4.89
C LYS A 284 -35.04 22.79 -3.76
N GLU A 285 -36.03 21.93 -3.96
CA GLU A 285 -37.04 21.57 -2.96
C GLU A 285 -36.42 20.96 -1.69
N SER A 286 -35.33 20.19 -1.83
CA SER A 286 -34.61 19.64 -0.68
C SER A 286 -33.94 20.72 0.19
N GLY A 287 -33.72 21.92 -0.35
CA GLY A 287 -33.01 23.02 0.30
C GLY A 287 -31.49 22.95 0.18
N ALA A 288 -30.96 22.11 -0.71
CA ALA A 288 -29.53 22.03 -0.99
C ALA A 288 -29.03 23.26 -1.76
N ASN A 289 -27.85 23.77 -1.38
CA ASN A 289 -27.16 24.85 -2.12
C ASN A 289 -25.89 24.34 -2.84
N VAL A 290 -25.48 23.10 -2.58
CA VAL A 290 -24.38 22.43 -3.27
C VAL A 290 -24.80 20.99 -3.62
N VAL A 291 -24.45 20.53 -4.81
CA VAL A 291 -24.68 19.17 -5.28
C VAL A 291 -23.36 18.55 -5.69
N ILE A 292 -23.09 17.36 -5.16
CA ILE A 292 -21.94 16.55 -5.56
C ILE A 292 -22.48 15.26 -6.13
N ASN A 293 -22.31 15.08 -7.43
CA ASN A 293 -22.80 13.91 -8.15
C ASN A 293 -21.66 12.96 -8.52
N GLN A 294 -21.89 11.66 -8.31
CA GLN A 294 -20.99 10.60 -8.75
C GLN A 294 -20.94 10.52 -10.28
N LYS A 295 -22.10 10.69 -10.93
CA LYS A 295 -22.25 10.53 -12.38
C LYS A 295 -22.26 11.91 -13.08
N GLY A 296 -22.51 11.89 -14.38
CA GLY A 296 -22.63 13.09 -15.20
C GLY A 296 -23.83 13.96 -14.82
N ILE A 297 -23.69 15.25 -15.12
CA ILE A 297 -24.76 16.24 -15.09
C ILE A 297 -24.77 16.91 -16.46
N GLU A 298 -25.92 16.84 -17.14
CA GLU A 298 -26.14 17.49 -18.42
C GLU A 298 -26.17 19.04 -18.29
N ASP A 299 -25.82 19.75 -19.36
CA ASP A 299 -25.60 21.19 -19.31
C ASP A 299 -26.89 21.97 -19.05
N SER A 300 -28.04 21.51 -19.55
CA SER A 300 -29.36 22.09 -19.25
C SER A 300 -29.68 22.02 -17.76
N VAL A 301 -29.38 20.89 -17.10
CA VAL A 301 -29.56 20.74 -15.64
C VAL A 301 -28.61 21.68 -14.90
N SER A 302 -27.36 21.79 -15.35
CA SER A 302 -26.37 22.71 -14.77
C SER A 302 -26.82 24.17 -14.88
N HIS A 303 -27.43 24.57 -16.00
CA HIS A 303 -28.01 25.89 -16.20
C HIS A 303 -29.17 26.17 -15.24
N PHE A 304 -30.08 25.21 -15.06
CA PHE A 304 -31.18 25.35 -14.08
C PHE A 304 -30.67 25.45 -12.64
N LEU A 305 -29.69 24.61 -12.26
CA LEU A 305 -29.07 24.66 -10.93
C LEU A 305 -28.41 26.03 -10.68
N HIS A 306 -27.70 26.57 -11.67
CA HIS A 306 -27.12 27.91 -11.59
C HIS A 306 -28.20 28.99 -11.39
N LYS A 307 -29.31 28.96 -12.14
CA LYS A 307 -30.45 29.89 -11.98
C LYS A 307 -31.06 29.82 -10.58
N TYR A 308 -31.01 28.66 -9.93
CA TYR A 308 -31.48 28.47 -8.55
C TYR A 308 -30.42 28.81 -7.49
N GLY A 309 -29.22 29.25 -7.89
CA GLY A 309 -28.12 29.57 -6.99
C GLY A 309 -27.44 28.34 -6.38
N ILE A 310 -27.60 27.16 -6.99
CA ILE A 310 -27.06 25.89 -6.52
C ILE A 310 -25.78 25.58 -7.29
N VAL A 311 -24.70 25.28 -6.57
CA VAL A 311 -23.42 24.91 -7.19
C VAL A 311 -23.36 23.41 -7.37
N ALA A 312 -22.94 22.93 -8.54
CA ALA A 312 -22.86 21.51 -8.85
C ALA A 312 -21.44 21.08 -9.22
N VAL A 313 -21.10 19.87 -8.79
CA VAL A 313 -19.88 19.14 -9.16
C VAL A 313 -20.29 17.79 -9.72
N LYS A 314 -19.76 17.41 -10.89
CA LYS A 314 -20.09 16.14 -11.58
C LYS A 314 -18.91 15.18 -11.64
N SER A 315 -19.21 13.91 -11.92
CA SER A 315 -18.22 12.85 -12.16
C SER A 315 -17.23 12.65 -10.99
N VAL A 316 -17.73 12.65 -9.76
CA VAL A 316 -16.94 12.35 -8.56
C VAL A 316 -16.80 10.84 -8.39
N THR A 317 -15.62 10.36 -8.00
CA THR A 317 -15.43 8.93 -7.80
C THR A 317 -16.28 8.41 -6.64
N LYS A 318 -16.66 7.13 -6.68
CA LYS A 318 -17.42 6.52 -5.57
C LYS A 318 -16.67 6.63 -4.23
N SER A 319 -15.36 6.41 -4.26
CA SER A 319 -14.48 6.49 -3.09
C SER A 319 -14.49 7.90 -2.47
N ASP A 320 -14.36 8.94 -3.30
CA ASP A 320 -14.40 10.32 -2.80
C ASP A 320 -15.78 10.69 -2.27
N LEU A 321 -16.85 10.23 -2.92
CA LEU A 321 -18.22 10.48 -2.45
C LEU A 321 -18.47 9.86 -1.07
N GLU A 322 -17.98 8.64 -0.82
CA GLU A 322 -18.05 7.98 0.48
C GLU A 322 -17.23 8.74 1.54
N LYS A 323 -16.05 9.26 1.20
CA LYS A 323 -15.25 10.10 2.11
C LYS A 323 -15.95 11.41 2.44
N ILE A 324 -16.55 12.07 1.45
CA ILE A 324 -17.36 13.28 1.64
C ILE A 324 -18.53 12.97 2.56
N GLN A 325 -19.26 11.89 2.30
CA GLN A 325 -20.35 11.43 3.15
C GLN A 325 -19.92 11.34 4.62
N LYS A 326 -18.77 10.70 4.89
CA LYS A 326 -18.20 10.61 6.25
C LYS A 326 -17.86 11.98 6.86
N ALA A 327 -17.37 12.93 6.05
CA ALA A 327 -17.00 14.26 6.51
C ALA A 327 -18.23 15.12 6.85
N ILE A 328 -19.18 15.23 5.91
CA ILE A 328 -20.31 16.16 6.02
C ILE A 328 -21.50 15.59 6.80
N GLY A 329 -21.56 14.26 6.97
CA GLY A 329 -22.63 13.54 7.69
C GLY A 329 -23.94 13.36 6.91
N GLY A 330 -23.93 13.57 5.59
CA GLY A 330 -25.10 13.35 4.72
C GLY A 330 -25.29 11.88 4.33
N LYS A 331 -26.32 11.60 3.53
CA LYS A 331 -26.58 10.28 2.95
C LYS A 331 -26.39 10.34 1.43
N ILE A 332 -25.76 9.31 0.85
CA ILE A 332 -25.71 9.16 -0.61
C ILE A 332 -27.09 8.70 -1.09
N VAL A 333 -27.68 9.46 -2.00
CA VAL A 333 -29.01 9.22 -2.55
C VAL A 333 -28.87 8.67 -3.97
N GLU A 334 -29.45 7.49 -4.22
CA GLU A 334 -29.43 6.85 -5.55
C GLU A 334 -30.58 7.31 -6.45
N ASN A 335 -31.69 7.76 -5.86
CA ASN A 335 -32.85 8.25 -6.58
C ASN A 335 -33.19 9.66 -6.08
N ILE A 336 -33.07 10.63 -6.98
CA ILE A 336 -33.32 12.05 -6.67
C ILE A 336 -34.72 12.34 -6.13
N ASN A 337 -35.72 11.52 -6.46
CA ASN A 337 -37.09 11.70 -5.95
C ASN A 337 -37.22 11.36 -4.45
N SER A 338 -36.28 10.61 -3.87
CA SER A 338 -36.27 10.35 -2.43
C SER A 338 -35.38 11.33 -1.65
N LEU A 339 -34.82 12.35 -2.31
CA LEU A 339 -33.98 13.35 -1.67
C LEU A 339 -34.82 14.23 -0.75
N THR A 340 -34.48 14.26 0.53
CA THR A 340 -35.12 15.13 1.53
C THR A 340 -34.08 15.99 2.25
N GLU A 341 -34.53 17.01 2.98
CA GLU A 341 -33.63 17.87 3.77
C GLU A 341 -32.81 17.09 4.80
N LYS A 342 -33.32 15.94 5.28
CA LYS A 342 -32.63 15.07 6.25
C LYS A 342 -31.42 14.33 5.66
N ASP A 343 -31.37 14.16 4.35
CA ASP A 343 -30.30 13.46 3.66
C ASP A 343 -29.09 14.38 3.38
N LEU A 344 -29.28 15.70 3.53
CA LEU A 344 -28.25 16.70 3.24
C LEU A 344 -27.15 16.70 4.31
N GLY A 345 -25.91 16.78 3.84
CA GLY A 345 -24.77 17.03 4.71
C GLY A 345 -24.49 18.52 4.89
N PHE A 346 -23.64 18.86 5.86
CA PHE A 346 -23.31 20.24 6.15
C PHE A 346 -21.80 20.49 6.15
N ALA A 347 -21.38 21.58 5.50
CA ALA A 347 -20.04 22.13 5.58
C ALA A 347 -20.10 23.66 5.77
N LYS A 348 -19.17 24.24 6.52
CA LYS A 348 -19.13 25.69 6.75
C LYS A 348 -18.89 26.48 5.47
N LYS A 349 -18.00 26.00 4.60
CA LYS A 349 -17.63 26.70 3.37
C LYS A 349 -17.24 25.72 2.27
N VAL A 350 -17.81 25.90 1.07
CA VAL A 350 -17.37 25.27 -0.18
C VAL A 350 -16.73 26.35 -1.06
N GLU A 351 -15.49 26.15 -1.48
CA GLU A 351 -14.72 27.15 -2.20
C GLU A 351 -13.97 26.55 -3.38
N PHE A 352 -14.10 27.16 -4.56
CA PHE A 352 -13.39 26.81 -5.77
C PHE A 352 -12.19 27.73 -5.95
N LYS A 353 -10.99 27.14 -5.96
CA LYS A 353 -9.72 27.85 -6.10
C LYS A 353 -8.88 27.22 -7.19
N LYS A 354 -8.28 28.06 -8.02
CA LYS A 354 -7.31 27.62 -9.02
C LYS A 354 -5.94 27.54 -8.38
N ILE A 355 -5.37 26.34 -8.32
CA ILE A 355 -4.05 26.08 -7.74
C ILE A 355 -3.23 25.31 -8.78
N ALA A 356 -2.06 25.86 -9.14
CA ALA A 356 -1.15 25.26 -10.13
C ALA A 356 -1.78 25.01 -11.51
N GLY A 357 -2.78 25.81 -11.90
CA GLY A 357 -3.49 25.65 -13.17
C GLY A 357 -4.73 24.76 -13.11
N ASP A 358 -4.93 24.02 -12.01
CA ASP A 358 -6.07 23.14 -11.80
C ASP A 358 -7.13 23.80 -10.91
N ASP A 359 -8.39 23.58 -11.23
CA ASP A 359 -9.52 24.03 -10.43
C ASP A 359 -9.83 23.00 -9.32
N LEU A 360 -9.74 23.44 -8.08
CA LEU A 360 -9.93 22.64 -6.88
C LEU A 360 -11.16 23.10 -6.10
N CYS A 361 -11.98 22.14 -5.67
CA CYS A 361 -13.10 22.36 -4.77
C CYS A 361 -12.68 22.00 -3.34
N PHE A 362 -12.68 22.99 -2.45
CA PHE A 362 -12.41 22.87 -1.03
C PHE A 362 -13.72 22.83 -0.25
N ILE A 363 -14.00 21.69 0.40
CA ILE A 363 -15.14 21.53 1.29
C ILE A 363 -14.59 21.58 2.71
N SER A 364 -14.83 22.66 3.46
CA SER A 364 -14.19 22.93 4.75
C SER A 364 -15.19 23.19 5.88
N GLY A 365 -14.76 22.92 7.12
CA GLY A 365 -15.58 23.10 8.32
C GLY A 365 -16.73 22.11 8.41
N CYS A 366 -16.44 20.84 8.11
CA CYS A 366 -17.38 19.73 8.19
C CYS A 366 -17.71 19.38 9.65
N LYS A 367 -18.97 19.03 9.97
CA LYS A 367 -19.40 18.70 11.35
C LYS A 367 -18.63 17.53 11.97
N ASN A 368 -18.23 16.56 11.15
CA ASN A 368 -17.46 15.40 11.57
C ASN A 368 -16.19 15.30 10.72
N PRO A 369 -15.00 15.69 11.21
CA PRO A 369 -13.75 15.49 10.48
C PRO A 369 -13.33 14.02 10.54
N LYS A 370 -14.21 13.10 10.12
CA LYS A 370 -13.84 11.68 9.90
C LYS A 370 -12.96 11.51 8.67
N ALA A 371 -12.90 12.53 7.81
CA ALA A 371 -11.95 12.62 6.72
C ALA A 371 -11.33 14.02 6.73
N VAL A 372 -10.03 14.06 6.43
CA VAL A 372 -9.23 15.28 6.32
C VAL A 372 -8.43 15.22 5.02
N SER A 373 -8.05 16.36 4.48
CA SER A 373 -7.21 16.43 3.29
C SER A 373 -5.87 17.05 3.61
N ILE A 374 -4.81 16.53 2.98
CA ILE A 374 -3.49 17.13 3.00
C ILE A 374 -3.21 17.66 1.60
N LEU A 375 -3.09 18.97 1.46
CA LEU A 375 -2.63 19.59 0.23
C LEU A 375 -1.10 19.53 0.21
N LEU A 376 -0.54 18.65 -0.61
CA LEU A 376 0.90 18.55 -0.83
C LEU A 376 1.34 19.48 -1.96
N ARG A 377 2.39 20.24 -1.68
CA ARG A 377 3.02 21.20 -2.60
C ARG A 377 4.46 20.77 -2.83
N ALA A 378 4.97 20.83 -4.06
CA ALA A 378 6.40 20.73 -4.32
C ALA A 378 6.75 21.28 -5.70
N GLY A 379 8.01 21.68 -5.90
CA GLY A 379 8.48 22.26 -7.16
C GLY A 379 8.47 21.30 -8.35
N VAL A 380 8.72 20.01 -8.11
CA VAL A 380 8.83 18.96 -9.13
C VAL A 380 7.91 17.78 -8.84
N THR A 381 7.42 17.10 -9.87
CA THR A 381 6.49 15.95 -9.74
C THR A 381 7.10 14.81 -8.95
N ALA A 382 8.35 14.43 -9.25
CA ALA A 382 9.03 13.34 -8.57
C ALA A 382 9.09 13.55 -7.03
N GLY A 383 9.31 14.81 -6.60
CA GLY A 383 9.29 15.17 -5.19
C GLY A 383 7.89 15.15 -4.56
N LEU A 384 6.82 15.37 -5.33
CA LEU A 384 5.44 15.20 -4.85
C LEU A 384 5.10 13.73 -4.66
N ASP A 385 5.50 12.87 -5.60
CA ASP A 385 5.23 11.43 -5.55
C ASP A 385 5.96 10.78 -4.38
N GLU A 386 7.23 11.14 -4.16
CA GLU A 386 8.00 10.72 -2.98
C GLU A 386 7.37 11.22 -1.67
N ALA A 387 6.79 12.43 -1.67
CA ALA A 387 6.17 13.04 -0.48
C ALA A 387 4.87 12.38 -0.09
N GLU A 388 4.03 12.09 -1.08
CA GLU A 388 2.81 11.33 -0.87
C GLU A 388 3.11 9.95 -0.28
N ARG A 389 4.08 9.23 -0.85
CA ARG A 389 4.49 7.90 -0.36
C ARG A 389 5.03 7.96 1.06
N THR A 390 6.03 8.82 1.29
CA THR A 390 6.65 8.99 2.61
C THR A 390 5.62 9.35 3.69
N LEU A 391 4.65 10.22 3.35
CA LEU A 391 3.57 10.59 4.25
C LEU A 391 2.58 9.45 4.47
N HIS A 392 2.24 8.70 3.42
CA HIS A 392 1.39 7.52 3.55
C HIS A 392 2.00 6.48 4.49
N ASP A 393 3.28 6.18 4.34
CA ASP A 393 3.99 5.19 5.15
C ASP A 393 4.03 5.62 6.61
N ALA A 394 4.34 6.90 6.88
CA ALA A 394 4.28 7.45 8.23
C ALA A 394 2.88 7.35 8.84
N LEU A 395 1.81 7.60 8.07
CA LEU A 395 0.43 7.44 8.54
C LEU A 395 0.09 5.97 8.84
N CYS A 396 0.56 5.02 8.03
CA CYS A 396 0.40 3.58 8.28
C CYS A 396 1.13 3.13 9.55
N VAL A 397 2.37 3.59 9.73
CA VAL A 397 3.17 3.29 10.92
C VAL A 397 2.51 3.87 12.17
N ILE A 398 2.05 5.13 12.15
CA ILE A 398 1.28 5.73 13.25
C ILE A 398 0.00 4.92 13.54
N ALA A 399 -0.70 4.45 12.51
CA ALA A 399 -1.89 3.61 12.68
C ALA A 399 -1.55 2.27 13.35
N SER A 400 -0.46 1.63 12.94
CA SER A 400 -0.01 0.35 13.51
C SER A 400 0.35 0.44 14.99
N VAL A 401 0.89 1.58 15.42
CA VAL A 401 1.20 1.88 16.82
C VAL A 401 -0.08 1.89 17.67
N HIS A 402 -1.16 2.47 17.15
CA HIS A 402 -2.46 2.51 17.85
C HIS A 402 -3.16 1.14 17.94
N ASP A 403 -2.75 0.15 17.12
CA ASP A 403 -3.32 -1.20 17.17
C ASP A 403 -2.64 -2.09 18.22
N ARG A 404 -1.35 -1.87 18.50
CA ARG A 404 -0.56 -2.70 19.43
C ARG A 404 -0.10 -1.98 20.70
N ASN A 405 -0.13 -0.64 20.73
CA ASN A 405 0.27 0.20 21.86
C ASN A 405 1.65 -0.15 22.44
N ALA A 406 2.59 -0.51 21.57
CA ALA A 406 3.92 -0.95 21.99
C ALA A 406 5.02 -0.66 20.96
N ILE A 407 6.21 -0.37 21.46
CA ILE A 407 7.41 0.01 20.69
C ILE A 407 8.62 -0.84 21.07
N VAL A 408 9.63 -0.82 20.20
CA VAL A 408 10.95 -1.43 20.39
C VAL A 408 12.04 -0.49 19.88
N GLY A 409 13.30 -0.80 20.22
CA GLY A 409 14.45 -0.09 19.67
C GLY A 409 14.64 -0.40 18.19
N GLY A 410 14.83 0.63 17.37
CA GLY A 410 15.18 0.49 15.95
C GLY A 410 16.67 0.27 15.75
N GLY A 411 17.17 0.48 14.53
CA GLY A 411 18.61 0.47 14.23
C GLY A 411 19.29 -0.89 14.46
N GLY A 412 18.54 -1.99 14.29
CA GLY A 412 19.03 -3.35 14.50
C GLY A 412 18.98 -3.85 15.95
N ALA A 413 18.55 -3.04 16.92
CA ALA A 413 18.50 -3.43 18.33
C ALA A 413 17.60 -4.65 18.56
N VAL A 414 16.39 -4.61 18.00
CA VAL A 414 15.42 -5.70 18.16
C VAL A 414 15.88 -7.00 17.51
N GLU A 415 16.52 -6.95 16.34
CA GLU A 415 17.07 -8.13 15.67
C GLU A 415 18.22 -8.75 16.48
N MET A 416 19.08 -7.93 17.07
CA MET A 416 20.18 -8.38 17.93
C MET A 416 19.67 -9.03 19.21
N GLU A 417 18.69 -8.40 19.87
CA GLU A 417 18.06 -8.95 21.08
C GLU A 417 17.37 -10.29 20.79
N LEU A 418 16.62 -10.37 19.68
CA LEU A 418 15.98 -11.62 19.25
C LEU A 418 17.01 -12.69 18.90
N SER A 419 18.10 -12.36 18.21
CA SER A 419 19.21 -13.29 17.94
C SER A 419 19.73 -13.89 19.24
N GLN A 420 20.06 -13.06 20.23
CA GLN A 420 20.59 -13.50 21.51
C GLN A 420 19.62 -14.42 22.27
N ARG A 421 18.33 -14.07 22.35
CA ARG A 421 17.34 -14.89 23.06
C ARG A 421 17.03 -16.20 22.34
N LEU A 422 17.04 -16.22 21.02
CA LEU A 422 16.88 -17.44 20.23
C LEU A 422 18.09 -18.36 20.36
N LEU A 423 19.32 -17.84 20.42
CA LEU A 423 20.53 -18.64 20.69
C LEU A 423 20.47 -19.30 22.08
N ASN A 424 20.05 -18.54 23.10
CA ASN A 424 19.84 -19.08 24.46
C ASN A 424 18.72 -20.14 24.52
N LEU A 425 17.77 -20.09 23.61
CA LEU A 425 16.72 -21.09 23.48
C LEU A 425 17.22 -22.33 22.73
N ALA A 426 18.00 -22.13 21.68
CA ALA A 426 18.60 -23.21 20.91
C ALA A 426 19.50 -24.09 21.79
N SER A 427 20.28 -23.50 22.70
CA SER A 427 21.13 -24.25 23.63
C SER A 427 20.36 -25.17 24.60
N LYS A 428 19.04 -24.99 24.73
CA LYS A 428 18.14 -25.82 25.54
C LYS A 428 17.42 -26.89 24.71
N GLN A 429 17.52 -26.83 23.39
CA GLN A 429 16.94 -27.81 22.48
C GLN A 429 17.95 -28.91 22.17
N SER A 430 17.45 -30.05 21.70
CA SER A 430 18.30 -31.18 21.30
C SER A 430 18.04 -31.59 19.85
N GLY A 431 19.07 -32.13 19.19
CA GLY A 431 18.98 -32.66 17.82
C GLY A 431 19.17 -31.62 16.72
N LYS A 432 18.88 -32.00 15.47
CA LYS A 432 19.15 -31.18 14.27
C LYS A 432 18.31 -29.90 14.19
N GLU A 433 17.23 -29.82 14.96
CA GLU A 433 16.38 -28.61 15.04
C GLU A 433 17.09 -27.49 15.80
N GLN A 434 18.00 -27.79 16.74
CA GLN A 434 18.86 -26.81 17.40
C GLN A 434 19.64 -25.99 16.37
N ILE A 435 20.32 -26.66 15.43
CA ILE A 435 21.16 -26.02 14.39
C ILE A 435 20.30 -25.10 13.50
N ALA A 436 19.06 -25.51 13.19
CA ALA A 436 18.12 -24.69 12.44
C ALA A 436 17.67 -23.43 13.22
N ILE A 437 17.54 -23.51 14.55
CA ILE A 437 17.21 -22.33 15.37
C ILE A 437 18.43 -21.39 15.49
N GLU A 438 19.64 -21.93 15.68
CA GLU A 438 20.87 -21.14 15.75
C GLU A 438 21.14 -20.36 14.45
N SER A 439 20.95 -21.01 13.31
CA SER A 439 21.06 -20.35 12.00
C SER A 439 19.99 -19.28 11.79
N TYR A 440 18.75 -19.53 12.22
CA TYR A 440 17.69 -18.53 12.17
C TYR A 440 18.06 -17.30 13.01
N ALA A 441 18.54 -17.51 14.23
CA ALA A 441 18.96 -16.43 15.12
C ALA A 441 20.05 -15.56 14.50
N ARG A 442 21.12 -16.18 13.99
CA ARG A 442 22.21 -15.47 13.31
C ARG A 442 21.75 -14.76 12.03
N ALA A 443 20.77 -15.30 11.32
CA ALA A 443 20.24 -14.67 10.12
C ALA A 443 19.55 -13.33 10.41
N LEU A 444 19.02 -13.11 11.62
CA LEU A 444 18.43 -11.82 12.00
C LEU A 444 19.46 -10.68 12.06
N GLU A 445 20.72 -11.00 12.36
CA GLU A 445 21.80 -10.01 12.42
C GLU A 445 22.12 -9.37 11.05
N ILE A 446 21.52 -9.86 9.95
CA ILE A 446 21.70 -9.26 8.62
C ILE A 446 21.23 -7.80 8.56
N ILE A 447 20.23 -7.43 9.36
CA ILE A 447 19.71 -6.05 9.39
C ILE A 447 20.78 -5.07 9.90
N PRO A 448 21.33 -5.21 11.13
CA PRO A 448 22.39 -4.33 11.60
C PRO A 448 23.67 -4.42 10.74
N ILE A 449 24.00 -5.60 10.18
CA ILE A 449 25.12 -5.72 9.22
C ILE A 449 24.89 -4.82 8.01
N THR A 450 23.71 -4.93 7.40
CA THR A 450 23.36 -4.15 6.20
C THR A 450 23.30 -2.65 6.49
N LEU A 451 22.77 -2.25 7.66
CA LEU A 451 22.77 -0.86 8.09
C LEU A 451 24.20 -0.30 8.24
N ALA A 452 25.12 -1.09 8.82
CA ALA A 452 26.53 -0.70 8.94
C ALA A 452 27.22 -0.61 7.58
N GLU A 453 27.01 -1.59 6.69
CA GLU A 453 27.53 -1.61 5.32
C GLU A 453 27.08 -0.36 4.53
N ASN A 454 25.78 -0.08 4.53
CA ASN A 454 25.22 1.09 3.82
C ASN A 454 25.68 2.41 4.46
N ALA A 455 25.99 2.43 5.75
CA ALA A 455 26.55 3.60 6.43
C ALA A 455 28.06 3.82 6.19
N GLY A 456 28.74 2.87 5.54
CA GLY A 456 30.20 2.89 5.33
C GLY A 456 31.00 2.57 6.59
N LEU A 457 30.38 1.92 7.58
CA LEU A 457 31.00 1.50 8.83
C LEU A 457 31.55 0.06 8.70
N ASP A 458 32.46 -0.33 9.60
CA ASP A 458 32.94 -1.71 9.68
C ASP A 458 31.88 -2.60 10.36
N PRO A 459 31.19 -3.50 9.62
CA PRO A 459 30.11 -4.30 10.18
C PRO A 459 30.62 -5.26 11.26
N ILE A 460 31.87 -5.71 11.18
CA ILE A 460 32.44 -6.66 12.15
C ILE A 460 32.53 -6.02 13.53
N ASN A 461 33.06 -4.80 13.58
CA ASN A 461 33.20 -4.07 14.84
C ASN A 461 31.83 -3.70 15.43
N ILE A 462 30.91 -3.21 14.59
CA ILE A 462 29.55 -2.83 15.04
C ILE A 462 28.79 -4.04 15.60
N ILE A 463 28.84 -5.19 14.93
CA ILE A 463 28.17 -6.40 15.42
C ILE A 463 28.81 -6.92 16.70
N ALA A 464 30.13 -6.84 16.83
CA ALA A 464 30.82 -7.20 18.07
C ALA A 464 30.40 -6.30 19.24
N GLU A 465 30.29 -4.99 19.01
CA GLU A 465 29.82 -4.02 20.00
C GLU A 465 28.35 -4.26 20.38
N LEU A 466 27.46 -4.45 19.41
CA LEU A 466 26.05 -4.76 19.64
C LEU A 466 25.88 -6.03 20.48
N ARG A 467 26.58 -7.13 20.13
CA ARG A 467 26.56 -8.36 20.93
C ARG A 467 27.05 -8.13 22.36
N GLY A 468 28.07 -7.29 22.52
CA GLY A 468 28.58 -6.89 23.82
C GLY A 468 27.52 -6.17 24.66
N GLU A 469 26.79 -5.23 24.07
CA GLU A 469 25.73 -4.50 24.78
C GLU A 469 24.52 -5.37 25.10
N HIS A 470 24.04 -6.19 24.16
CA HIS A 470 22.91 -7.11 24.37
C HIS A 470 23.22 -8.29 25.30
N SER A 471 24.50 -8.53 25.62
CA SER A 471 24.88 -9.49 26.67
C SER A 471 24.58 -8.97 28.08
N LYS A 472 24.41 -7.65 28.24
CA LYS A 472 24.13 -6.99 29.52
C LYS A 472 22.62 -6.86 29.71
N PRO A 473 22.07 -7.16 30.91
CA PRO A 473 20.65 -6.94 31.19
C PRO A 473 20.24 -5.47 31.07
N GLY A 474 19.06 -5.19 30.52
CA GLY A 474 18.50 -3.82 30.42
C GLY A 474 18.96 -3.01 29.21
N ASN A 475 19.69 -3.63 28.29
CA ASN A 475 20.22 -3.00 27.07
C ASN A 475 19.46 -3.44 25.79
N GLU A 476 18.19 -3.82 25.91
CA GLU A 476 17.37 -4.31 24.78
C GLU A 476 17.20 -3.26 23.66
N PHE A 477 17.43 -1.98 23.98
CA PHE A 477 17.34 -0.85 23.04
C PHE A 477 18.71 -0.40 22.51
N ALA A 478 19.80 -1.11 22.81
CA ALA A 478 21.11 -0.81 22.25
C ALA A 478 21.10 -1.08 20.74
N GLY A 479 21.26 -0.05 19.91
CA GLY A 479 21.23 -0.20 18.46
C GLY A 479 22.20 0.75 17.77
N LEU A 480 22.36 0.56 16.46
CA LEU A 480 23.23 1.41 15.65
C LEU A 480 22.53 2.74 15.36
N GLU A 481 23.09 3.83 15.85
CA GLU A 481 22.72 5.17 15.41
C GLU A 481 23.63 5.58 14.25
N ILE A 482 23.04 5.75 13.07
CA ILE A 482 23.76 5.79 11.79
C ILE A 482 24.47 7.13 11.57
N TYR A 483 23.97 8.23 12.13
CA TYR A 483 24.60 9.53 11.94
C TYR A 483 25.88 9.67 12.77
N GLN A 484 25.89 9.15 14.00
CA GLN A 484 27.04 9.07 14.89
C GLN A 484 27.96 7.88 14.56
N GLY A 485 27.42 6.82 13.97
CA GLY A 485 28.14 5.60 13.65
C GLY A 485 28.57 4.81 14.88
N LYS A 486 27.73 4.80 15.93
CA LYS A 486 28.02 4.16 17.22
C LYS A 486 26.80 3.39 17.73
N VAL A 487 27.06 2.39 18.58
CA VAL A 487 26.00 1.73 19.34
C VAL A 487 25.60 2.60 20.52
N VAL A 488 24.31 2.94 20.60
CA VAL A 488 23.75 3.78 21.66
C VAL A 488 22.38 3.25 22.07
N ASP A 489 21.83 3.78 23.17
CA ASP A 489 20.43 3.57 23.51
C ASP A 489 19.54 4.30 22.48
N ASN A 490 18.91 3.52 21.61
CA ASN A 490 18.06 4.03 20.55
C ASN A 490 16.73 4.58 21.08
N ARG A 491 16.32 4.23 22.31
CA ARG A 491 15.19 4.89 22.97
C ARG A 491 15.52 6.35 23.27
N ALA A 492 16.70 6.59 23.84
CA ALA A 492 17.18 7.94 24.15
C ALA A 492 17.44 8.78 22.89
N SER A 493 17.89 8.12 21.81
CA SER A 493 18.15 8.76 20.52
C SER A 493 16.89 8.98 19.67
N GLY A 494 15.73 8.49 20.11
CA GLY A 494 14.45 8.61 19.39
C GLY A 494 14.33 7.70 18.17
N VAL A 495 15.21 6.70 18.02
CA VAL A 495 15.19 5.70 16.94
C VAL A 495 14.36 4.51 17.42
N ILE A 496 13.06 4.58 17.21
CA ILE A 496 12.09 3.61 17.75
C ILE A 496 11.15 3.13 16.66
N GLU A 497 10.72 1.88 16.80
CA GLU A 497 9.84 1.23 15.83
C GLU A 497 8.61 0.61 16.50
N PRO A 498 7.47 0.53 15.78
CA PRO A 498 6.31 -0.19 16.29
C PRO A 498 6.55 -1.70 16.34
N VAL A 499 6.11 -2.34 17.43
CA VAL A 499 6.13 -3.81 17.54
C VAL A 499 5.38 -4.49 16.40
N ALA A 500 4.29 -3.86 15.91
CA ALA A 500 3.49 -4.36 14.80
C ALA A 500 4.31 -4.59 13.53
N ASN A 501 5.28 -3.69 13.25
CA ASN A 501 6.14 -3.76 12.08
C ASN A 501 7.05 -4.99 12.14
N ILE A 502 7.82 -5.11 13.23
CA ILE A 502 8.74 -6.22 13.45
C ILE A 502 8.02 -7.58 13.52
N ASP A 503 6.85 -7.64 14.17
CA ASP A 503 6.02 -8.85 14.23
C ASP A 503 5.63 -9.35 12.84
N GLN A 504 5.29 -8.42 11.93
CA GLN A 504 4.89 -8.75 10.57
C GLN A 504 6.09 -9.12 9.69
N ILE A 505 7.22 -8.41 9.82
CA ILE A 505 8.49 -8.73 9.12
C ILE A 505 8.92 -10.16 9.42
N ILE A 506 9.01 -10.52 10.71
CA ILE A 506 9.42 -11.87 11.16
C ILE A 506 8.46 -12.93 10.64
N LYS A 507 7.15 -12.66 10.73
CA LYS A 507 6.11 -13.58 10.26
C LYS A 507 6.25 -13.84 8.76
N SER A 508 6.29 -12.79 7.94
CA SER A 508 6.32 -12.91 6.49
C SER A 508 7.62 -13.55 5.99
N ALA A 509 8.77 -13.17 6.56
CA ALA A 509 10.05 -13.77 6.19
C ALA A 509 10.13 -15.27 6.55
N THR A 510 9.61 -15.65 7.73
CA THR A 510 9.53 -17.06 8.15
C THR A 510 8.62 -17.87 7.24
N GLU A 511 7.41 -17.37 6.97
CA GLU A 511 6.40 -18.06 6.16
C GLU A 511 6.91 -18.33 4.74
N LEU A 512 7.58 -17.35 4.12
CA LEU A 512 8.22 -17.56 2.82
C LEU A 512 9.32 -18.60 2.87
N SER A 513 10.24 -18.46 3.83
CA SER A 513 11.39 -19.35 3.93
C SER A 513 10.93 -20.81 4.08
N VAL A 514 9.94 -21.04 4.94
CA VAL A 514 9.31 -22.35 5.13
C VAL A 514 8.61 -22.84 3.87
N MET A 515 7.92 -21.95 3.14
CA MET A 515 7.23 -22.32 1.90
C MET A 515 8.21 -22.76 0.81
N ILE A 516 9.27 -22.00 0.58
CA ILE A 516 10.30 -22.28 -0.44
C ILE A 516 11.03 -23.59 -0.14
N LEU A 517 11.39 -23.84 1.12
CA LEU A 517 12.03 -25.09 1.54
C LEU A 517 11.16 -26.34 1.29
N ARG A 518 9.84 -26.17 1.22
CA ARG A 518 8.89 -27.27 0.94
C ARG A 518 8.65 -27.51 -0.55
N ILE A 519 9.07 -26.60 -1.43
CA ILE A 519 8.93 -26.75 -2.89
C ILE A 519 10.14 -27.51 -3.42
N ASP A 520 9.96 -28.81 -3.66
CA ASP A 520 10.97 -29.69 -4.26
C ASP A 520 10.76 -29.93 -5.75
N ASP A 521 9.67 -29.44 -6.33
CA ASP A 521 9.35 -29.67 -7.73
C ASP A 521 8.86 -28.38 -8.42
N MET A 522 9.50 -28.02 -9.53
CA MET A 522 9.11 -26.93 -10.42
C MET A 522 8.81 -27.47 -11.82
N ILE A 523 7.54 -27.37 -12.21
CA ILE A 523 7.04 -27.82 -13.51
C ILE A 523 6.58 -26.58 -14.30
N LYS A 524 7.31 -26.24 -15.35
CA LYS A 524 6.92 -25.17 -16.28
C LYS A 524 6.19 -25.78 -17.47
N ALA A 525 4.86 -25.77 -17.41
CA ALA A 525 4.04 -26.22 -18.54
C ALA A 525 4.08 -25.17 -19.65
N ARG A 526 4.55 -25.56 -20.84
CA ARG A 526 4.43 -24.70 -22.03
C ARG A 526 2.96 -24.72 -22.47
N LYS A 527 2.36 -23.55 -22.72
CA LYS A 527 1.08 -23.51 -23.45
C LYS A 527 1.34 -24.17 -24.79
N SER A 528 0.59 -25.22 -25.11
CA SER A 528 0.53 -25.74 -26.47
C SER A 528 0.15 -24.55 -27.36
N SER A 529 0.99 -24.21 -28.32
CA SER A 529 0.55 -23.44 -29.48
C SER A 529 -0.62 -24.22 -30.07
N GLY A 530 -1.84 -23.77 -29.78
CA GLY A 530 -3.05 -24.39 -30.30
C GLY A 530 -2.91 -24.44 -31.81
N GLY A 531 -2.83 -25.65 -32.36
CA GLY A 531 -3.03 -25.84 -33.79
C GLY A 531 -4.38 -25.23 -34.19
N PRO A 532 -4.57 -24.85 -35.46
CA PRO A 532 -5.82 -24.29 -35.93
C PRO A 532 -7.00 -25.17 -35.48
N PRO A 533 -8.16 -24.59 -35.13
CA PRO A 533 -9.34 -25.38 -34.78
C PRO A 533 -9.58 -26.39 -35.90
N GLY A 534 -9.60 -27.68 -35.53
CA GLY A 534 -9.89 -28.76 -36.46
C GLY A 534 -11.11 -28.39 -37.27
N GLY A 535 -10.91 -28.24 -38.58
CA GLY A 535 -11.98 -27.93 -39.51
C GLY A 535 -13.11 -28.91 -39.31
N MET A 536 -14.31 -28.36 -39.07
CA MET A 536 -15.57 -29.04 -39.24
C MET A 536 -15.49 -29.97 -40.45
N GLY A 537 -15.79 -31.24 -40.23
CA GLY A 537 -15.91 -32.24 -41.28
C GLY A 537 -16.81 -31.70 -42.39
N GLY A 538 -16.21 -31.43 -43.54
CA GLY A 538 -16.93 -31.12 -44.76
C GLY A 538 -17.74 -32.34 -45.16
N MET A 539 -19.06 -32.23 -45.00
CA MET A 539 -20.04 -33.07 -45.66
C MET A 539 -19.69 -33.19 -47.16
N GLY A 540 -19.68 -34.42 -47.65
CA GLY A 540 -19.41 -34.75 -49.04
C GLY A 540 -20.37 -34.03 -49.99
N GLY A 541 -19.80 -33.26 -50.91
CA GLY A 541 -20.46 -32.80 -52.12
C GLY A 541 -20.17 -33.75 -53.28
N MET A 542 -21.23 -34.36 -53.81
CA MET A 542 -21.23 -35.15 -55.05
C MET A 542 -20.59 -34.39 -56.23
N PRO A 543 -19.95 -35.10 -57.19
CA PRO A 543 -19.38 -34.49 -58.38
C PRO A 543 -20.47 -34.24 -59.45
N PRO A 544 -20.51 -33.07 -60.10
CA PRO A 544 -21.23 -32.91 -61.35
C PRO A 544 -20.37 -33.41 -62.51
N GLY A 545 -20.90 -34.40 -63.23
CA GLY A 545 -20.33 -34.95 -64.44
C GLY A 545 -20.33 -33.97 -65.62
N MET A 546 -19.53 -34.36 -66.60
CA MET A 546 -19.47 -33.81 -67.95
C MET A 546 -20.79 -33.98 -68.72
N MET A 547 -21.01 -33.02 -69.62
CA MET A 547 -22.02 -32.90 -70.69
C MET A 547 -23.40 -32.37 -70.31
#